data_AF-E3MEZ7-F1
#
_entry.id   AF-E3MEZ7-F1
#
_cell.length_a   1.000
_cell.length_b   1.000
_cell.length_c   1.000
_cell.angle_alpha   90.00
_cell.angle_beta   90.00
_cell.angle_gamma   90.00
#
_symmetry.space_group_name_H-M   'P 1'
#
loop_
_entity.id
_entity.type
_entity.pdbx_description
1 polymer ?
#
loop_
_entity_poly.entity_id
_entity_poly.type
_entity_poly.pdbx_seq_one_letter_code
_entity_poly.pdbx_strand_id
1 'polypeptide(L)'
;MSSSLTSILLFLIFLIPSTSAKTPCSPSWLHIAHLDSCFLSAPQPAEFSEAQDYCSQMNSSLVVINSEDEGSIVREFFARENPSFFNWIGMRWDERRAEFEWVDGKKRNYTYFLPDEPGVSGECIAWVLDDNLDGWQAISCHYSQFFMCQKPAEGIVTTWHRDDEGVITSPNYPEPYENLEYDTHIIKSEPGTRILMYFENVETEQNCDVITVSDDYGISGRTLFRLSGTHRNHSVISNRNHVMLNFKSDEDGVGKGFQMRYKILRPLPLKVFSSNSYGTVTSNNYPTSPDSFLIQYYLIQCPMEFHVALTAKAMQLDKNDRVKVHNGADEKAKKLRM
;
A
#
# COMPACT_ATOMS: atom_id res chain seq x y z
N MET A 1 -65.95 -35.51 -18.44
CA MET A 1 -65.00 -36.48 -19.02
C MET A 1 -64.32 -35.76 -20.17
N SER A 2 -63.20 -35.07 -19.89
CA SER A 2 -61.79 -35.52 -20.01
C SER A 2 -61.17 -34.86 -21.26
N SER A 3 -60.53 -33.69 -21.13
CA SER A 3 -59.11 -33.47 -20.80
C SER A 3 -58.14 -33.88 -21.92
N SER A 4 -57.44 -32.91 -22.51
CA SER A 4 -56.00 -33.03 -22.79
C SER A 4 -55.44 -31.66 -23.19
N LEU A 5 -54.66 -31.08 -22.28
CA LEU A 5 -53.76 -29.94 -22.50
C LEU A 5 -52.44 -30.52 -23.02
N THR A 6 -51.98 -30.11 -24.20
CA THR A 6 -50.61 -30.41 -24.65
C THR A 6 -49.67 -29.29 -24.21
N SER A 7 -48.72 -29.70 -23.38
CA SER A 7 -47.76 -28.87 -22.65
C SER A 7 -46.68 -28.28 -23.58
N ILE A 8 -46.41 -26.98 -23.40
CA ILE A 8 -45.28 -26.27 -24.02
C ILE A 8 -44.02 -26.68 -23.26
N LEU A 9 -43.10 -27.39 -23.93
CA LEU A 9 -41.77 -27.67 -23.38
C LEU A 9 -40.90 -26.42 -23.58
N LEU A 10 -40.95 -25.49 -22.62
CA LEU A 10 -39.95 -24.44 -22.48
C LEU A 10 -38.66 -25.10 -21.98
N PHE A 11 -37.69 -25.28 -22.87
CA PHE A 11 -36.30 -25.49 -22.45
C PHE A 11 -35.84 -24.22 -21.75
N LEU A 12 -35.94 -24.22 -20.41
CA LEU A 12 -35.14 -23.34 -19.57
C LEU A 12 -33.68 -23.73 -19.83
N ILE A 13 -33.01 -22.97 -20.70
CA ILE A 13 -31.56 -22.87 -20.65
C ILE A 13 -31.27 -22.38 -19.24
N PHE A 14 -30.81 -23.27 -18.37
CA PHE A 14 -30.16 -22.86 -17.14
C PHE A 14 -29.00 -21.97 -17.57
N LEU A 15 -29.16 -20.66 -17.38
CA LEU A 15 -28.04 -19.76 -17.30
C LEU A 15 -27.20 -20.30 -16.15
N ILE A 16 -26.12 -20.99 -16.48
CA ILE A 16 -25.04 -21.26 -15.53
C ILE A 16 -24.70 -19.88 -14.98
N PRO A 17 -24.78 -19.64 -13.66
CA PRO A 17 -24.27 -18.41 -13.10
C PRO A 17 -22.79 -18.39 -13.50
N SER A 18 -22.43 -17.45 -14.37
CA SER A 18 -21.05 -17.12 -14.67
C SER A 18 -20.34 -17.04 -13.33
N THR A 19 -19.36 -17.90 -13.12
CA THR A 19 -18.48 -17.87 -11.95
C THR A 19 -18.03 -16.42 -11.77
N SER A 20 -18.58 -15.75 -10.77
CA SER A 20 -18.21 -14.37 -10.43
C SER A 20 -16.70 -14.38 -10.24
N ALA A 21 -15.99 -13.50 -10.93
CA ALA A 21 -14.55 -13.43 -10.82
C ALA A 21 -14.19 -13.23 -9.34
N LYS A 22 -13.51 -14.21 -8.71
CA LYS A 22 -12.92 -14.12 -7.37
C LYS A 22 -11.64 -13.26 -7.36
N THR A 23 -11.47 -12.36 -8.33
CA THR A 23 -10.30 -11.48 -8.41
C THR A 23 -10.78 -10.04 -8.49
N PRO A 24 -10.17 -9.12 -7.72
CA PRO A 24 -10.65 -7.74 -7.58
C PRO A 24 -10.64 -6.96 -8.90
N CYS A 25 -9.78 -7.38 -9.84
CA CYS A 25 -9.62 -6.73 -11.13
C CYS A 25 -9.62 -7.77 -12.26
N SER A 26 -10.04 -7.33 -13.46
CA SER A 26 -9.96 -8.14 -14.68
C SER A 26 -8.49 -8.46 -15.03
N PRO A 27 -8.21 -9.53 -15.79
CA PRO A 27 -6.84 -9.83 -16.23
C PRO A 27 -6.16 -8.62 -16.89
N SER A 28 -4.87 -8.43 -16.61
CA SER A 28 -4.04 -7.29 -17.06
C SER A 28 -4.28 -5.94 -16.34
N TRP A 29 -5.29 -5.85 -15.47
CA TRP A 29 -5.45 -4.69 -14.60
C TRP A 29 -4.65 -4.90 -13.32
N LEU A 30 -3.91 -3.86 -12.93
CA LEU A 30 -3.20 -3.84 -11.66
C LEU A 30 -4.17 -3.50 -10.53
N HIS A 31 -4.31 -4.41 -9.58
CA HIS A 31 -5.06 -4.16 -8.35
C HIS A 31 -4.19 -3.40 -7.34
N ILE A 32 -4.70 -2.28 -6.84
CA ILE A 32 -4.12 -1.55 -5.71
C ILE A 32 -5.11 -1.60 -4.55
N ALA A 33 -4.89 -2.58 -3.67
CA ALA A 33 -5.83 -2.91 -2.59
C ALA A 33 -6.15 -1.72 -1.66
N HIS A 34 -5.15 -0.93 -1.28
CA HIS A 34 -5.39 0.19 -0.36
C HIS A 34 -6.16 1.36 -0.99
N LEU A 35 -6.37 1.36 -2.31
CA LEU A 35 -7.24 2.30 -3.01
C LEU A 35 -8.56 1.64 -3.42
N ASP A 36 -8.74 0.34 -3.17
CA ASP A 36 -9.83 -0.50 -3.68
C ASP A 36 -10.08 -0.23 -5.18
N SER A 37 -9.00 -0.11 -5.95
CA SER A 37 -9.01 0.36 -7.33
C SER A 37 -8.13 -0.48 -8.24
N CYS A 38 -8.54 -0.57 -9.50
CA CYS A 38 -7.86 -1.25 -10.58
C CYS A 38 -7.34 -0.24 -11.59
N PHE A 39 -6.09 -0.41 -12.02
CA PHE A 39 -5.43 0.48 -12.97
C PHE A 39 -4.97 -0.28 -14.23
N LEU A 40 -5.06 0.37 -15.38
CA LEU A 40 -4.62 -0.18 -16.67
C LEU A 40 -3.80 0.86 -17.43
N SER A 41 -2.59 0.49 -17.87
CA SER A 41 -1.83 1.29 -18.84
C SER A 41 -2.43 1.11 -20.23
N ALA A 42 -2.69 2.21 -20.93
CA ALA A 42 -3.04 2.13 -22.34
C ALA A 42 -1.84 1.67 -23.18
N PRO A 43 -2.05 0.81 -24.20
CA PRO A 43 -0.96 0.26 -25.00
C PRO A 43 -0.37 1.24 -26.03
N GLN A 44 -1.08 2.34 -26.32
CA GLN A 44 -0.70 3.36 -27.30
C GLN A 44 -1.12 4.74 -26.80
N PRO A 45 -0.38 5.81 -27.16
CA PRO A 45 -0.76 7.18 -26.83
C PRO A 45 -1.96 7.62 -27.68
N ALA A 46 -2.76 8.55 -27.16
CA ALA A 46 -3.95 9.08 -27.83
C ALA A 46 -4.22 10.54 -27.45
N GLU A 47 -5.06 11.22 -28.22
CA GLU A 47 -5.58 12.53 -27.80
C GLU A 47 -6.44 12.39 -26.53
N PHE A 48 -6.61 13.46 -25.76
CA PHE A 48 -7.32 13.38 -24.48
C PHE A 48 -8.74 12.83 -24.61
N SER A 49 -9.48 13.24 -25.64
CA SER A 49 -10.85 12.75 -25.89
C SER A 49 -10.86 11.27 -26.21
N GLU A 50 -9.92 10.80 -27.04
CA GLU A 50 -9.79 9.40 -27.42
C GLU A 50 -9.36 8.53 -26.23
N ALA A 51 -8.47 9.05 -25.39
CA ALA A 51 -8.04 8.41 -24.15
C ALA A 51 -9.22 8.22 -23.17
N GLN A 52 -10.05 9.26 -23.02
CA GLN A 52 -11.28 9.19 -22.22
C GLN A 52 -12.27 8.17 -22.80
N ASP A 53 -12.44 8.14 -24.12
CA ASP A 53 -13.32 7.19 -24.81
C ASP A 53 -12.82 5.75 -24.63
N TYR A 54 -11.51 5.51 -24.73
CA TYR A 54 -10.89 4.21 -24.50
C TYR A 54 -11.18 3.71 -23.08
N CYS A 55 -10.95 4.53 -22.05
CA CYS A 55 -11.25 4.14 -20.68
C CYS A 55 -12.76 3.89 -20.49
N SER A 56 -13.61 4.71 -21.09
CA SER A 56 -15.06 4.58 -21.01
C SER A 56 -15.56 3.26 -21.62
N GLN A 57 -15.00 2.84 -22.77
CA GLN A 57 -15.31 1.55 -23.40
C GLN A 57 -14.96 0.34 -22.52
N MET A 58 -14.01 0.51 -21.60
CA MET A 58 -13.59 -0.51 -20.63
C MET A 58 -14.36 -0.43 -19.29
N ASN A 59 -15.48 0.31 -19.25
CA ASN A 59 -16.24 0.63 -18.04
C ASN A 59 -15.36 1.26 -16.95
N SER A 60 -14.49 2.18 -17.36
CA SER A 60 -13.51 2.84 -16.50
C SER A 60 -13.41 4.33 -16.85
N SER A 61 -12.52 5.04 -16.17
CA SER A 61 -12.28 6.48 -16.38
C SER A 61 -10.78 6.76 -16.46
N LEU A 62 -10.37 7.89 -17.02
CA LEU A 62 -8.99 8.36 -16.84
C LEU A 62 -8.66 8.50 -15.35
N VAL A 63 -7.41 8.27 -14.99
CA VAL A 63 -6.95 8.29 -13.59
C VAL A 63 -7.25 9.62 -12.90
N VAL A 64 -7.80 9.56 -11.68
CA VAL A 64 -8.12 10.73 -10.84
C VAL A 64 -7.32 10.61 -9.56
N ILE A 65 -6.63 11.66 -9.15
CA ILE A 65 -5.70 11.60 -8.02
C ILE A 65 -6.28 12.37 -6.83
N ASN A 66 -6.58 11.66 -5.74
CA ASN A 66 -7.26 12.23 -4.57
C ASN A 66 -6.30 12.64 -3.44
N SER A 67 -5.10 12.06 -3.39
CA SER A 67 -4.12 12.30 -2.33
C SER A 67 -2.68 12.12 -2.81
N GLU A 68 -1.72 12.53 -1.97
CA GLU A 68 -0.30 12.26 -2.18
C GLU A 68 0.00 10.76 -2.24
N ASP A 69 -0.62 9.97 -1.33
CA ASP A 69 -0.50 8.52 -1.30
C ASP A 69 -0.87 7.92 -2.68
N GLU A 70 -2.05 8.27 -3.21
CA GLU A 70 -2.53 7.81 -4.53
C GLU A 70 -1.63 8.31 -5.67
N GLY A 71 -1.23 9.58 -5.61
CA GLY A 71 -0.34 10.18 -6.60
C GLY A 71 1.00 9.44 -6.71
N SER A 72 1.55 8.99 -5.59
CA SER A 72 2.83 8.26 -5.57
C SER A 72 2.77 6.93 -6.33
N ILE A 73 1.64 6.21 -6.29
CA ILE A 73 1.44 4.93 -6.98
C ILE A 73 1.25 5.15 -8.47
N VAL A 74 0.41 6.11 -8.84
CA VAL A 74 0.18 6.48 -10.24
C VAL A 74 1.50 6.90 -10.89
N ARG A 75 2.30 7.70 -10.17
CA ARG A 75 3.64 8.09 -10.58
C ARG A 75 4.58 6.91 -10.77
N GLU A 76 4.65 5.99 -9.80
CA GLU A 76 5.49 4.78 -9.89
C GLU A 76 5.09 3.89 -11.07
N PHE A 77 3.79 3.78 -11.32
CA PHE A 77 3.27 3.04 -12.45
C PHE A 77 3.71 3.66 -13.77
N PHE A 78 3.52 4.98 -13.94
CA PHE A 78 3.93 5.69 -15.14
C PHE A 78 5.45 5.56 -15.36
N ALA A 79 6.25 5.67 -14.31
CA ALA A 79 7.70 5.49 -14.40
C ALA A 79 8.09 4.08 -14.85
N ARG A 80 7.29 3.06 -14.53
CA ARG A 80 7.55 1.67 -14.91
C ARG A 80 7.07 1.35 -16.33
N GLU A 81 5.84 1.72 -16.66
CA GLU A 81 5.21 1.34 -17.95
C GLU A 81 5.54 2.32 -19.07
N ASN A 82 5.62 3.62 -18.77
CA ASN A 82 5.78 4.71 -19.74
C ASN A 82 6.92 5.67 -19.34
N PRO A 83 8.15 5.15 -19.16
CA PRO A 83 9.29 5.98 -18.75
C PRO A 83 9.57 7.08 -19.78
N SER A 84 9.87 8.29 -19.30
CA SER A 84 10.22 9.45 -20.14
C SER A 84 9.10 9.96 -21.05
N PHE A 85 7.85 9.53 -20.84
CA PHE A 85 6.68 10.02 -21.58
C PHE A 85 5.74 10.82 -20.68
N PHE A 86 4.96 11.70 -21.31
CA PHE A 86 3.90 12.39 -20.62
C PHE A 86 2.67 11.48 -20.59
N ASN A 87 1.91 11.58 -19.51
CA ASN A 87 0.78 10.70 -19.29
C ASN A 87 -0.48 11.52 -18.96
N TRP A 88 -1.57 11.35 -19.71
CA TRP A 88 -2.83 11.98 -19.37
C TRP A 88 -3.32 11.51 -18.01
N ILE A 89 -3.70 12.50 -17.19
CA ILE A 89 -4.54 12.30 -16.02
C ILE A 89 -5.91 12.87 -16.32
N GLY A 90 -6.95 12.40 -15.64
CA GLY A 90 -8.34 12.77 -15.88
C GLY A 90 -8.69 14.17 -15.40
N MET A 91 -7.90 15.19 -15.73
CA MET A 91 -8.16 16.59 -15.41
C MET A 91 -8.06 17.47 -16.66
N ARG A 92 -9.08 18.31 -16.86
CA ARG A 92 -9.16 19.23 -18.01
C ARG A 92 -9.85 20.54 -17.64
N TRP A 93 -9.65 21.56 -18.45
CA TRP A 93 -10.27 22.88 -18.31
C TRP A 93 -11.78 22.81 -18.63
N ASP A 94 -12.61 23.37 -17.75
CA ASP A 94 -14.03 23.65 -18.00
C ASP A 94 -14.20 25.15 -18.31
N GLU A 95 -14.42 25.48 -19.59
CA GLU A 95 -14.63 26.86 -20.05
C GLU A 95 -15.81 27.56 -19.36
N ARG A 96 -16.84 26.82 -18.93
CA ARG A 96 -18.04 27.40 -18.32
C ARG A 96 -17.78 27.87 -16.90
N ARG A 97 -16.91 27.16 -16.19
CA ARG A 97 -16.55 27.46 -14.79
C ARG A 97 -15.23 28.21 -14.66
N ALA A 98 -14.46 28.29 -15.75
CA ALA A 98 -13.13 28.88 -15.78
C ALA A 98 -12.21 28.26 -14.72
N GLU A 99 -12.27 26.94 -14.56
CA GLU A 99 -11.39 26.16 -13.68
C GLU A 99 -11.07 24.78 -14.27
N PHE A 100 -9.97 24.17 -13.81
CA PHE A 100 -9.65 22.78 -14.11
C PHE A 100 -10.52 21.85 -13.25
N GLU A 101 -11.12 20.85 -13.89
CA GLU A 101 -11.97 19.86 -13.26
C GLU A 101 -11.52 18.44 -13.57
N TRP A 102 -11.69 17.58 -12.57
CA TRP A 102 -11.51 16.15 -12.73
C TRP A 102 -12.68 15.54 -13.49
N VAL A 103 -12.43 14.47 -14.25
CA VAL A 103 -13.44 13.78 -15.08
C VAL A 103 -14.61 13.18 -14.31
N ASP A 104 -14.49 13.01 -12.99
CA ASP A 104 -15.58 12.59 -12.11
C ASP A 104 -16.31 13.77 -11.42
N GLY A 105 -15.92 15.01 -11.75
CA GLY A 105 -16.58 16.25 -11.34
C GLY A 105 -16.37 16.67 -9.87
N LYS A 106 -15.51 15.99 -9.10
CA LYS A 106 -15.26 16.38 -7.69
C LYS A 106 -14.04 17.32 -7.58
N LYS A 107 -14.07 18.20 -6.58
CA LYS A 107 -12.96 19.11 -6.28
C LYS A 107 -11.96 18.44 -5.34
N ARG A 108 -10.66 18.68 -5.57
CA ARG A 108 -9.56 18.18 -4.72
C ARG A 108 -8.64 19.32 -4.29
N ASN A 109 -8.03 19.14 -3.12
CA ASN A 109 -7.02 20.06 -2.58
C ASN A 109 -5.59 19.62 -2.92
N TYR A 110 -5.37 18.32 -3.14
CA TYR A 110 -4.07 17.80 -3.52
C TYR A 110 -3.73 18.22 -4.95
N THR A 111 -2.50 18.70 -5.14
CA THR A 111 -1.94 19.00 -6.45
C THR A 111 -0.46 18.68 -6.49
N TYR A 112 0.01 18.33 -7.68
CA TYR A 112 1.42 18.12 -7.97
C TYR A 112 1.84 18.87 -9.24
N PHE A 113 1.24 20.05 -9.48
CA PHE A 113 1.65 20.94 -10.57
C PHE A 113 3.12 21.34 -10.47
N LEU A 114 3.77 21.43 -11.63
CA LEU A 114 5.09 22.06 -11.75
C LEU A 114 5.03 23.54 -11.36
N PRO A 115 6.18 24.17 -11.04
CA PRO A 115 6.23 25.61 -10.85
C PRO A 115 5.60 26.35 -12.04
N ASP A 116 4.79 27.36 -11.74
CA ASP A 116 4.04 28.19 -12.71
C ASP A 116 2.92 27.47 -13.51
N GLU A 117 2.58 26.23 -13.15
CA GLU A 117 1.45 25.48 -13.69
C GLU A 117 0.22 25.50 -12.75
N PRO A 118 -1.02 25.39 -13.27
CA PRO A 118 -1.35 25.27 -14.69
C PRO A 118 -1.21 26.61 -15.43
N GLY A 119 -0.53 26.58 -16.58
CA GLY A 119 -0.33 27.74 -17.44
C GLY A 119 -1.59 28.16 -18.21
N VAL A 120 -1.48 29.21 -19.02
CA VAL A 120 -2.60 29.76 -19.81
C VAL A 120 -2.81 29.10 -21.17
N SER A 121 -1.91 28.20 -21.59
CA SER A 121 -1.83 27.69 -22.97
C SER A 121 -2.21 26.22 -23.15
N GLY A 122 -2.76 25.57 -22.12
CA GLY A 122 -3.15 24.17 -22.20
C GLY A 122 -4.49 23.92 -21.52
N GLU A 123 -5.28 23.03 -22.09
CA GLU A 123 -6.63 22.70 -21.63
C GLU A 123 -6.70 21.32 -20.97
N CYS A 124 -5.68 20.47 -21.16
CA CYS A 124 -5.62 19.13 -20.59
C CYS A 124 -4.36 18.94 -19.77
N ILE A 125 -4.46 18.17 -18.68
CA ILE A 125 -3.34 17.97 -17.76
C ILE A 125 -2.66 16.64 -18.02
N ALA A 126 -1.35 16.71 -18.23
CA ALA A 126 -0.48 15.54 -18.30
C ALA A 126 0.49 15.52 -17.12
N TRP A 127 0.81 14.32 -16.65
CA TRP A 127 1.94 14.08 -15.77
C TRP A 127 3.21 13.99 -16.62
N VAL A 128 4.19 14.84 -16.31
CA VAL A 128 5.54 14.84 -16.88
C VAL A 128 6.45 14.01 -15.99
N LEU A 129 7.09 12.98 -16.55
CA LEU A 129 8.11 12.19 -15.89
C LEU A 129 9.35 12.15 -16.78
N ASP A 130 10.32 12.99 -16.49
CA ASP A 130 11.61 13.07 -17.17
C ASP A 130 12.75 13.16 -16.14
N ASP A 131 14.01 12.99 -16.55
CA ASP A 131 15.18 12.89 -15.67
C ASP A 131 15.33 14.07 -14.70
N ASN A 132 14.78 15.24 -15.06
CA ASN A 132 14.86 16.47 -14.25
C ASN A 132 13.50 17.08 -13.90
N LEU A 133 12.39 16.52 -14.38
CA LEU A 133 11.06 17.11 -14.23
C LEU A 133 10.05 16.03 -13.83
N ASP A 134 9.34 16.30 -12.75
CA ASP A 134 8.33 15.41 -12.20
C ASP A 134 7.19 16.24 -11.63
N GLY A 135 6.06 16.26 -12.32
CA GLY A 135 4.92 17.08 -11.95
C GLY A 135 3.85 17.15 -13.04
N TRP A 136 2.77 17.86 -12.75
CA TRP A 136 1.66 18.05 -13.67
C TRP A 136 1.82 19.33 -14.47
N GLN A 137 1.44 19.29 -15.74
CA GLN A 137 1.53 20.41 -16.66
C GLN A 137 0.28 20.50 -17.53
N ALA A 138 -0.17 21.72 -17.83
CA ALA A 138 -1.22 21.96 -18.82
C ALA A 138 -0.64 21.97 -20.25
N ILE A 139 -1.18 21.12 -21.12
CA ILE A 139 -0.80 21.04 -22.53
C ILE A 139 -2.05 20.91 -23.41
N SER A 140 -1.89 21.07 -24.73
CA SER A 140 -3.01 20.96 -25.67
C SER A 140 -3.61 19.55 -25.65
N CYS A 141 -4.94 19.46 -25.52
CA CYS A 141 -5.67 18.18 -25.54
C CYS A 141 -5.49 17.37 -26.83
N HIS A 142 -5.02 18.00 -27.90
CA HIS A 142 -4.78 17.40 -29.22
C HIS A 142 -3.41 16.74 -29.35
N TYR A 143 -2.57 16.79 -28.31
CA TYR A 143 -1.36 15.99 -28.31
C TYR A 143 -1.67 14.52 -28.04
N SER A 144 -0.90 13.63 -28.66
CA SER A 144 -0.98 12.21 -28.38
C SER A 144 -0.08 11.88 -27.20
N GLN A 145 -0.66 11.46 -26.07
CA GLN A 145 0.07 11.07 -24.86
C GLN A 145 -0.38 9.69 -24.38
N PHE A 146 0.51 9.00 -23.66
CA PHE A 146 0.12 7.79 -22.94
C PHE A 146 -0.89 8.15 -21.85
N PHE A 147 -1.59 7.17 -21.30
CA PHE A 147 -2.62 7.43 -20.30
C PHE A 147 -2.92 6.17 -19.50
N MET A 148 -3.59 6.38 -18.38
CA MET A 148 -4.00 5.30 -17.49
C MET A 148 -5.49 5.38 -17.21
N CYS A 149 -6.12 4.22 -17.29
CA CYS A 149 -7.49 4.04 -16.89
C CYS A 149 -7.56 3.52 -15.46
N GLN A 150 -8.60 3.93 -14.74
CA GLN A 150 -8.93 3.47 -13.40
C GLN A 150 -10.41 3.07 -13.30
N LYS A 151 -10.68 2.06 -12.49
CA LYS A 151 -12.04 1.69 -12.07
C LYS A 151 -12.02 1.10 -10.66
N PRO A 152 -13.15 1.11 -9.93
CA PRO A 152 -13.24 0.43 -8.64
C PRO A 152 -12.94 -1.07 -8.77
N ALA A 153 -12.31 -1.65 -7.75
CA ALA A 153 -12.19 -3.10 -7.62
C ALA A 153 -13.58 -3.73 -7.36
N GLU A 154 -13.81 -4.93 -7.89
CA GLU A 154 -15.08 -5.64 -7.79
C GLU A 154 -14.95 -6.89 -6.90
N GLY A 155 -15.97 -7.18 -6.10
CA GLY A 155 -16.14 -8.46 -5.39
C GLY A 155 -15.26 -8.67 -4.15
N ILE A 156 -14.02 -8.17 -4.13
CA ILE A 156 -13.10 -8.31 -3.00
C ILE A 156 -12.84 -6.94 -2.39
N VAL A 157 -13.26 -6.78 -1.14
CA VAL A 157 -13.04 -5.57 -0.35
C VAL A 157 -11.81 -5.76 0.52
N THR A 158 -10.89 -4.79 0.47
CA THR A 158 -9.74 -4.79 1.36
C THR A 158 -10.20 -4.57 2.80
N THR A 159 -9.84 -5.48 3.70
CA THR A 159 -10.20 -5.36 5.12
C THR A 159 -9.18 -4.51 5.86
N TRP A 160 -9.64 -3.38 6.40
CA TRP A 160 -8.80 -2.44 7.15
C TRP A 160 -8.80 -2.69 8.65
N HIS A 161 -7.60 -2.71 9.22
CA HIS A 161 -7.33 -2.89 10.64
C HIS A 161 -6.64 -1.65 11.19
N ARG A 162 -7.22 -1.04 12.21
CA ARG A 162 -6.69 0.20 12.86
C ARG A 162 -6.53 0.06 14.37
N ASP A 163 -6.87 -1.09 14.92
CA ASP A 163 -6.75 -1.37 16.35
C ASP A 163 -5.30 -1.66 16.73
N ASP A 164 -4.98 -1.49 18.02
CA ASP A 164 -3.64 -1.69 18.58
C ASP A 164 -3.16 -3.13 18.52
N GLU A 165 -4.10 -4.06 18.48
CA GLU A 165 -3.85 -5.49 18.34
C GLU A 165 -5.07 -6.15 17.72
N GLY A 166 -4.84 -7.28 17.07
CA GLY A 166 -5.91 -8.02 16.44
C GLY A 166 -5.47 -9.37 15.91
N VAL A 167 -6.43 -10.09 15.34
CA VAL A 167 -6.24 -11.41 14.74
C VAL A 167 -6.75 -11.36 13.31
N ILE A 168 -5.95 -11.89 12.38
CA ILE A 168 -6.29 -12.06 10.97
C ILE A 168 -6.15 -13.54 10.66
N THR A 169 -7.18 -14.11 10.06
CA THR A 169 -7.22 -15.51 9.65
C THR A 169 -7.51 -15.63 8.18
N SER A 170 -7.10 -16.74 7.57
CA SER A 170 -7.63 -17.10 6.25
C SER A 170 -9.15 -17.26 6.30
N PRO A 171 -9.84 -17.12 5.17
CA PRO A 171 -11.25 -17.48 5.06
C PRO A 171 -11.51 -18.89 5.59
N ASN A 172 -12.64 -19.07 6.29
CA ASN A 172 -13.11 -20.30 6.92
C ASN A 172 -12.27 -20.88 8.07
N TYR A 173 -11.13 -20.27 8.44
CA TYR A 173 -10.28 -20.79 9.52
C TYR A 173 -11.07 -21.06 10.81
N PRO A 174 -10.91 -22.23 11.46
CA PRO A 174 -9.87 -23.25 11.24
C PRO A 174 -10.20 -24.32 10.18
N GLU A 175 -11.34 -24.22 9.51
CA GLU A 175 -11.67 -25.07 8.37
C GLU A 175 -10.84 -24.66 7.15
N PRO A 176 -10.67 -25.56 6.15
CA PRO A 176 -9.89 -25.25 4.96
C PRO A 176 -10.43 -24.04 4.19
N TYR A 177 -9.51 -23.24 3.66
CA TYR A 177 -9.86 -22.19 2.70
C TYR A 177 -10.29 -22.80 1.35
N GLU A 178 -10.88 -22.00 0.47
CA GLU A 178 -11.31 -22.45 -0.87
C GLU A 178 -10.22 -22.27 -1.94
N ASN A 179 -10.36 -22.96 -3.07
CA ASN A 179 -9.57 -22.66 -4.25
C ASN A 179 -9.95 -21.28 -4.83
N LEU A 180 -9.00 -20.68 -5.54
CA LEU A 180 -9.08 -19.37 -6.17
C LEU A 180 -9.45 -18.25 -5.17
N GLU A 181 -9.07 -18.44 -3.91
CA GLU A 181 -9.28 -17.47 -2.85
C GLU A 181 -8.31 -16.30 -2.99
N TYR A 182 -8.82 -15.10 -2.75
CA TYR A 182 -8.03 -13.89 -2.77
C TYR A 182 -8.53 -12.97 -1.66
N ASP A 183 -7.74 -12.83 -0.61
CA ASP A 183 -8.06 -12.01 0.54
C ASP A 183 -6.94 -11.00 0.80
N THR A 184 -7.32 -9.77 1.11
CA THR A 184 -6.36 -8.68 1.36
C THR A 184 -6.74 -7.91 2.60
N HIS A 185 -5.77 -7.83 3.52
CA HIS A 185 -5.88 -7.05 4.74
C HIS A 185 -4.83 -5.97 4.81
N ILE A 186 -5.20 -4.81 5.34
CA ILE A 186 -4.25 -3.73 5.63
C ILE A 186 -4.34 -3.37 7.10
N ILE A 187 -3.19 -3.43 7.77
CA ILE A 187 -3.02 -2.89 9.11
C ILE A 187 -2.39 -1.51 8.96
N LYS A 188 -3.07 -0.46 9.42
CA LYS A 188 -2.57 0.93 9.38
C LYS A 188 -2.58 1.53 10.77
N SER A 189 -1.49 2.18 11.12
CA SER A 189 -1.26 2.81 12.44
C SER A 189 -0.65 4.20 12.28
N GLU A 190 -0.48 4.91 13.40
CA GLU A 190 0.04 6.29 13.42
C GLU A 190 1.50 6.38 12.93
N PRO A 191 1.91 7.50 12.31
CA PRO A 191 3.32 7.68 11.93
C PRO A 191 4.27 7.51 13.12
N GLY A 192 5.39 6.82 12.88
CA GLY A 192 6.42 6.56 13.90
C GLY A 192 6.23 5.26 14.71
N THR A 193 5.13 4.53 14.50
CA THR A 193 4.92 3.19 15.05
C THR A 193 5.47 2.10 14.11
N ARG A 194 5.53 0.87 14.63
CA ARG A 194 5.81 -0.35 13.84
C ARG A 194 4.77 -1.41 14.15
N ILE A 195 4.67 -2.44 13.33
CA ILE A 195 3.66 -3.51 13.48
C ILE A 195 4.40 -4.83 13.66
N LEU A 196 4.25 -5.45 14.82
CA LEU A 196 4.66 -6.83 15.07
C LEU A 196 3.57 -7.75 14.54
N MET A 197 3.95 -8.73 13.73
CA MET A 197 3.08 -9.79 13.24
C MET A 197 3.62 -11.14 13.71
N TYR A 198 2.72 -12.01 14.11
CA TYR A 198 3.01 -13.34 14.63
C TYR A 198 2.05 -14.37 14.05
N PHE A 199 2.56 -15.21 13.16
CA PHE A 199 1.85 -16.35 12.59
C PHE A 199 2.02 -17.54 13.52
N GLU A 200 0.92 -17.92 14.18
CA GLU A 200 0.90 -19.05 15.11
C GLU A 200 1.03 -20.37 14.35
N ASN A 201 0.15 -20.56 13.37
CA ASN A 201 0.12 -21.72 12.49
C ASN A 201 -0.20 -21.27 11.06
N VAL A 202 0.50 -21.86 10.10
CA VAL A 202 0.24 -21.76 8.67
C VAL A 202 0.24 -23.17 8.10
N GLU A 203 -0.83 -23.53 7.39
CA GLU A 203 -0.99 -24.77 6.64
C GLU A 203 -1.63 -24.43 5.29
N THR A 204 -0.80 -24.11 4.30
CA THR A 204 -1.23 -23.88 2.89
C THR A 204 -0.61 -24.88 1.94
N GLU A 205 -1.06 -24.93 0.68
CA GLU A 205 -0.35 -25.70 -0.35
C GLU A 205 1.07 -25.14 -0.56
N GLN A 206 2.05 -26.03 -0.66
CA GLN A 206 3.45 -25.65 -0.76
C GLN A 206 3.76 -25.09 -2.14
N ASN A 207 4.25 -23.84 -2.18
CA ASN A 207 4.68 -23.09 -3.38
C ASN A 207 3.58 -22.65 -4.36
N CYS A 208 2.33 -23.04 -4.12
CA CYS A 208 1.17 -22.64 -4.94
C CYS A 208 0.38 -21.55 -4.22
N ASP A 209 -0.09 -21.86 -3.01
CA ASP A 209 -0.84 -20.95 -2.16
C ASP A 209 0.08 -20.11 -1.28
N VAL A 210 0.02 -18.80 -1.47
CA VAL A 210 1.03 -17.90 -0.92
C VAL A 210 0.40 -16.78 -0.11
N ILE A 211 0.94 -16.61 1.10
CA ILE A 211 0.76 -15.41 1.92
C ILE A 211 1.93 -14.47 1.62
N THR A 212 1.62 -13.28 1.12
CA THR A 212 2.60 -12.22 0.86
C THR A 212 2.35 -11.07 1.81
N VAL A 213 3.39 -10.65 2.53
CA VAL A 213 3.32 -9.50 3.43
C VAL A 213 4.29 -8.42 2.99
N SER A 214 3.80 -7.19 2.86
CA SER A 214 4.55 -6.03 2.37
C SER A 214 4.26 -4.81 3.24
N ASP A 215 5.24 -3.93 3.41
CA ASP A 215 5.11 -2.66 4.13
C ASP A 215 5.31 -1.46 3.20
N ASP A 216 4.85 -1.59 1.95
CA ASP A 216 4.82 -0.52 0.98
C ASP A 216 3.46 -0.50 0.26
N TYR A 217 2.94 0.69 0.02
CA TYR A 217 1.72 0.92 -0.77
C TYR A 217 2.00 0.91 -2.28
N GLY A 218 3.27 1.04 -2.66
CA GLY A 218 3.71 1.10 -4.05
C GLY A 218 3.70 -0.24 -4.78
N ILE A 219 3.96 -0.15 -6.08
CA ILE A 219 3.94 -1.24 -7.05
C ILE A 219 5.22 -2.06 -6.98
N SER A 220 6.34 -1.45 -6.55
CA SER A 220 7.57 -2.14 -6.20
C SER A 220 7.43 -3.04 -4.99
N GLY A 221 6.39 -2.83 -4.16
CA GLY A 221 5.88 -3.73 -3.14
C GLY A 221 6.98 -4.48 -2.42
N ARG A 222 7.83 -3.77 -1.65
CA ARG A 222 8.93 -4.42 -0.91
C ARG A 222 8.33 -5.47 0.01
N THR A 223 8.46 -6.71 -0.43
CA THR A 223 7.93 -7.85 0.30
C THR A 223 8.80 -8.06 1.53
N LEU A 224 8.19 -7.98 2.71
CA LEU A 224 8.85 -8.30 3.96
C LEU A 224 9.20 -9.78 4.00
N PHE A 225 8.24 -10.63 3.64
CA PHE A 225 8.39 -12.08 3.52
C PHE A 225 7.21 -12.71 2.77
N ARG A 226 7.39 -13.96 2.35
CA ARG A 226 6.35 -14.82 1.78
C ARG A 226 6.32 -16.14 2.56
N LEU A 227 5.13 -16.66 2.82
CA LEU A 227 4.93 -17.99 3.40
C LEU A 227 4.09 -18.85 2.46
N SER A 228 4.46 -20.12 2.38
CA SER A 228 3.70 -21.19 1.74
C SER A 228 4.04 -22.52 2.42
N GLY A 229 3.12 -23.47 2.42
CA GLY A 229 3.30 -24.75 3.09
C GLY A 229 3.03 -24.66 4.60
N THR A 230 3.82 -25.39 5.38
CA THR A 230 3.64 -25.46 6.85
C THR A 230 4.67 -24.62 7.60
N HIS A 231 4.20 -23.67 8.42
CA HIS A 231 5.04 -22.85 9.30
C HIS A 231 4.42 -22.73 10.70
N ARG A 232 5.27 -22.55 11.72
CA ARG A 232 4.84 -22.30 13.11
C ARG A 232 5.67 -21.22 13.76
N ASN A 233 5.03 -20.41 14.59
CA ASN A 233 5.66 -19.35 15.40
C ASN A 233 6.54 -18.38 14.59
N HIS A 234 6.11 -18.01 13.39
CA HIS A 234 6.85 -17.07 12.55
C HIS A 234 6.52 -15.63 12.95
N SER A 235 7.53 -14.80 13.24
CA SER A 235 7.34 -13.41 13.63
C SER A 235 8.18 -12.44 12.80
N VAL A 236 7.66 -11.24 12.63
CA VAL A 236 8.29 -10.17 11.85
C VAL A 236 7.77 -8.81 12.30
N ILE A 237 8.63 -7.79 12.21
CA ILE A 237 8.26 -6.40 12.53
C ILE A 237 8.39 -5.57 11.26
N SER A 238 7.32 -4.87 10.90
CA SER A 238 7.29 -3.96 9.74
C SER A 238 8.32 -2.83 9.87
N ASN A 239 8.81 -2.26 8.77
CA ASN A 239 9.66 -1.06 8.80
C ASN A 239 8.85 0.24 8.83
N ARG A 240 7.55 0.16 8.54
CA ARG A 240 6.62 1.29 8.51
C ARG A 240 5.44 1.09 9.45
N ASN A 241 4.62 2.11 9.57
CA ASN A 241 3.37 2.13 10.32
C ASN A 241 2.19 1.50 9.57
N HIS A 242 2.43 0.81 8.46
CA HIS A 242 1.42 0.07 7.73
C HIS A 242 1.98 -1.23 7.16
N VAL A 243 1.10 -2.21 6.97
CA VAL A 243 1.39 -3.50 6.33
C VAL A 243 0.19 -3.94 5.51
N MET A 244 0.43 -4.47 4.33
CA MET A 244 -0.53 -5.20 3.52
C MET A 244 -0.20 -6.70 3.54
N LEU A 245 -1.19 -7.51 3.92
CA LEU A 245 -1.18 -8.96 3.83
C LEU A 245 -2.10 -9.38 2.68
N ASN A 246 -1.56 -10.15 1.75
CA ASN A 246 -2.31 -10.74 0.64
C ASN A 246 -2.21 -12.26 0.72
N PHE A 247 -3.36 -12.93 0.76
CA PHE A 247 -3.45 -14.38 0.65
C PHE A 247 -4.09 -14.74 -0.68
N LYS A 248 -3.39 -15.57 -1.47
CA LYS A 248 -3.87 -16.06 -2.76
C LYS A 248 -3.73 -17.58 -2.83
N SER A 249 -4.81 -18.27 -3.18
CA SER A 249 -4.79 -19.69 -3.57
C SER A 249 -4.97 -19.90 -5.07
N ASP A 250 -4.59 -21.08 -5.55
CA ASP A 250 -4.76 -21.48 -6.95
C ASP A 250 -6.00 -22.38 -7.18
N GLU A 251 -6.05 -23.13 -8.29
CA GLU A 251 -7.23 -23.90 -8.71
C GLU A 251 -7.39 -25.24 -7.98
N ASP A 252 -6.35 -25.76 -7.30
CA ASP A 252 -6.36 -27.05 -6.60
C ASP A 252 -5.54 -26.99 -5.30
N GLY A 253 -5.71 -27.98 -4.41
CA GLY A 253 -4.94 -28.04 -3.17
C GLY A 253 -5.38 -27.02 -2.11
N VAL A 254 -5.93 -27.52 -1.00
CA VAL A 254 -6.29 -26.66 0.14
C VAL A 254 -5.61 -27.14 1.42
N GLY A 255 -5.38 -26.19 2.33
CA GLY A 255 -4.95 -26.45 3.69
C GLY A 255 -5.89 -25.75 4.69
N LYS A 256 -5.62 -25.89 5.98
CA LYS A 256 -6.40 -25.19 7.03
C LYS A 256 -6.23 -23.67 6.98
N GLY A 257 -5.21 -23.18 6.29
CA GLY A 257 -4.90 -21.77 6.16
C GLY A 257 -4.07 -21.23 7.32
N PHE A 258 -4.36 -20.04 7.81
CA PHE A 258 -3.49 -19.37 8.79
C PHE A 258 -4.25 -18.60 9.87
N GLN A 259 -3.57 -18.44 11.01
CA GLN A 259 -3.93 -17.48 12.05
C GLN A 259 -2.71 -16.61 12.38
N MET A 260 -2.86 -15.31 12.17
CA MET A 260 -1.86 -14.30 12.50
C MET A 260 -2.41 -13.35 13.57
N ARG A 261 -1.63 -13.10 14.62
CA ARG A 261 -1.85 -12.00 15.55
C ARG A 261 -0.95 -10.83 15.18
N TYR A 262 -1.45 -9.61 15.37
CA TYR A 262 -0.62 -8.42 15.23
C TYR A 262 -0.72 -7.52 16.45
N LYS A 263 0.32 -6.70 16.65
CA LYS A 263 0.37 -5.66 17.68
C LYS A 263 1.13 -4.44 17.16
N ILE A 264 0.55 -3.25 17.34
CA ILE A 264 1.18 -1.97 17.07
C ILE A 264 2.22 -1.70 18.18
N LEU A 265 3.48 -1.62 17.79
CA LEU A 265 4.59 -1.23 18.63
C LEU A 265 4.76 0.29 18.59
N ARG A 266 4.47 0.95 19.71
CA ARG A 266 4.68 2.38 19.88
C ARG A 266 6.02 2.67 20.55
N PRO A 267 6.76 3.68 20.10
CA PRO A 267 7.88 4.20 20.86
C PRO A 267 7.42 4.71 22.22
N LEU A 268 8.18 4.41 23.26
CA LEU A 268 8.01 5.03 24.56
C LEU A 268 8.34 6.54 24.49
N PRO A 269 7.78 7.35 25.40
CA PRO A 269 8.08 8.78 25.48
C PRO A 269 9.58 9.05 25.49
N LEU A 270 10.00 10.06 24.72
CA LEU A 270 11.40 10.48 24.62
C LEU A 270 11.96 10.83 26.00
N LYS A 271 13.07 10.21 26.40
CA LYS A 271 13.80 10.57 27.62
C LYS A 271 14.89 11.59 27.28
N VAL A 272 14.70 12.83 27.73
CA VAL A 272 15.64 13.94 27.49
C VAL A 272 16.58 14.10 28.68
N PHE A 273 17.89 14.18 28.40
CA PHE A 273 18.94 14.39 29.38
C PHE A 273 19.69 15.68 29.05
N SER A 274 19.44 16.72 29.85
CA SER A 274 20.15 18.00 29.80
C SER A 274 20.98 18.16 31.07
N SER A 275 22.20 17.61 31.07
CA SER A 275 23.17 17.79 32.16
C SER A 275 24.31 18.69 31.69
N ASN A 276 24.77 19.56 32.58
CA ASN A 276 25.88 20.47 32.38
C ASN A 276 27.24 19.88 32.77
N SER A 277 27.32 18.59 33.16
CA SER A 277 28.59 17.95 33.49
C SER A 277 28.67 16.46 33.12
N TYR A 278 27.79 15.61 33.65
CA TYR A 278 27.74 14.17 33.34
C TYR A 278 26.37 13.55 33.68
N GLY A 279 26.11 12.34 33.18
CA GLY A 279 24.88 11.60 33.44
C GLY A 279 25.01 10.11 33.09
N THR A 280 24.04 9.31 33.53
CA THR A 280 23.95 7.88 33.16
C THR A 280 22.63 7.63 32.46
N VAL A 281 22.69 6.93 31.32
CA VAL A 281 21.51 6.46 30.59
C VAL A 281 21.47 4.95 30.71
N THR A 282 20.31 4.41 31.09
CA THR A 282 20.08 2.96 31.22
C THR A 282 18.93 2.54 30.34
N SER A 283 18.92 1.26 29.94
CA SER A 283 17.76 0.63 29.33
C SER A 283 16.55 0.65 30.27
N ASN A 284 15.35 0.40 29.73
CA ASN A 284 14.19 0.22 30.58
C ASN A 284 14.41 -0.96 31.54
N ASN A 285 13.93 -0.83 32.77
CA ASN A 285 14.04 -1.83 33.85
C ASN A 285 15.46 -2.25 34.25
N TYR A 286 16.53 -1.55 33.82
CA TYR A 286 17.90 -1.87 34.24
C TYR A 286 18.01 -1.87 35.78
N PRO A 287 18.64 -2.89 36.41
CA PRO A 287 19.51 -3.91 35.83
C PRO A 287 18.82 -5.18 35.31
N THR A 288 17.49 -5.27 35.39
CA THR A 288 16.75 -6.40 34.83
C THR A 288 16.51 -6.24 33.32
N SER A 289 16.09 -7.32 32.67
CA SER A 289 15.81 -7.32 31.24
C SER A 289 14.75 -6.27 30.86
N PRO A 290 14.94 -5.54 29.75
CA PRO A 290 13.90 -4.67 29.21
C PRO A 290 12.67 -5.46 28.77
N ASP A 291 11.53 -4.79 28.67
CA ASP A 291 10.33 -5.38 28.09
C ASP A 291 10.55 -5.75 26.61
N SER A 292 10.00 -6.88 26.18
CA SER A 292 10.11 -7.34 24.79
C SER A 292 9.46 -6.34 23.81
N PHE A 293 10.04 -6.23 22.62
CA PHE A 293 9.53 -5.40 21.52
C PHE A 293 9.46 -3.89 21.83
N LEU A 294 10.26 -3.43 22.79
CA LEU A 294 10.32 -2.04 23.22
C LEU A 294 11.16 -1.18 22.26
N ILE A 295 10.59 -0.05 21.84
CA ILE A 295 11.29 1.02 21.13
C ILE A 295 11.39 2.21 22.08
N GLN A 296 12.59 2.67 22.40
CA GLN A 296 12.79 3.79 23.33
C GLN A 296 13.86 4.73 22.80
N TYR A 297 13.50 6.01 22.77
CA TYR A 297 14.39 7.09 22.37
C TYR A 297 14.99 7.80 23.57
N TYR A 298 16.27 8.17 23.43
CA TYR A 298 17.02 8.96 24.41
C TYR A 298 17.65 10.13 23.67
N LEU A 299 17.42 11.35 24.15
CA LEU A 299 18.04 12.57 23.61
C LEU A 299 18.97 13.14 24.67
N ILE A 300 20.26 13.18 24.38
CA ILE A 300 21.28 13.74 25.29
C ILE A 300 21.71 15.08 24.73
N GLN A 301 21.53 16.15 25.51
CA GLN A 301 21.82 17.52 25.11
C GLN A 301 22.85 18.12 26.06
N CYS A 302 23.81 18.85 25.51
CA CYS A 302 24.75 19.69 26.24
C CYS A 302 24.74 21.11 25.66
N PRO A 303 25.24 22.12 26.39
CA PRO A 303 25.39 23.47 25.83
C PRO A 303 26.27 23.47 24.58
N MET A 304 26.08 24.45 23.69
CA MET A 304 26.69 24.48 22.35
C MET A 304 28.22 24.41 22.33
N GLU A 305 28.89 24.77 23.43
CA GLU A 305 30.35 24.79 23.52
C GLU A 305 30.95 23.44 23.97
N PHE A 306 30.10 22.45 24.24
CA PHE A 306 30.53 21.14 24.71
C PHE A 306 30.18 20.05 23.70
N HIS A 307 30.91 18.93 23.81
CA HIS A 307 30.60 17.70 23.11
C HIS A 307 30.18 16.62 24.11
N VAL A 308 29.21 15.79 23.72
CA VAL A 308 28.83 14.62 24.49
C VAL A 308 29.85 13.50 24.25
N ALA A 309 30.50 13.04 25.32
CA ALA A 309 31.29 11.82 25.31
C ALA A 309 30.45 10.68 25.92
N LEU A 310 30.37 9.55 25.21
CA LEU A 310 29.63 8.37 25.65
C LEU A 310 30.60 7.24 26.02
N THR A 311 30.29 6.53 27.09
CA THR A 311 31.04 5.33 27.51
C THR A 311 30.05 4.25 27.88
N ALA A 312 30.09 3.13 27.16
CA ALA A 312 29.26 1.96 27.48
C ALA A 312 29.85 1.23 28.68
N LYS A 313 29.15 1.25 29.81
CA LYS A 313 29.57 0.55 31.04
C LYS A 313 29.12 -0.92 31.07
N ALA A 314 27.94 -1.21 30.52
CA ALA A 314 27.38 -2.54 30.42
C ALA A 314 26.49 -2.61 29.19
N MET A 315 26.58 -3.71 28.43
CA MET A 315 25.71 -3.97 27.28
C MET A 315 25.54 -5.47 27.12
N GLN A 316 24.30 -5.94 27.26
CA GLN A 316 23.89 -7.31 26.98
C GLN A 316 22.60 -7.24 26.19
N LEU A 317 22.64 -7.67 24.93
CA LEU A 317 21.54 -7.59 23.98
C LEU A 317 21.29 -8.99 23.41
N ASP A 318 20.03 -9.30 23.12
CA ASP A 318 19.70 -10.49 22.35
C ASP A 318 20.14 -10.32 20.89
N LYS A 319 20.24 -11.42 20.13
CA LYS A 319 20.73 -11.48 18.74
C LYS A 319 20.02 -10.49 17.80
N ASN A 320 18.74 -10.21 18.06
CA ASN A 320 17.91 -9.35 17.23
C ASN A 320 17.76 -7.92 17.77
N ASP A 321 18.25 -7.66 18.99
CA ASP A 321 18.16 -6.34 19.62
C ASP A 321 19.29 -5.45 19.15
N ARG A 322 19.00 -4.15 19.04
CA ARG A 322 19.97 -3.17 18.54
C ARG A 322 19.89 -1.87 19.32
N VAL A 323 21.04 -1.35 19.71
CA VAL A 323 21.22 0.04 20.14
C VAL A 323 21.86 0.80 18.99
N LYS A 324 21.27 1.94 18.63
CA LYS A 324 21.81 2.85 17.61
C LYS A 324 22.10 4.19 18.27
N VAL A 325 23.24 4.79 17.93
CA VAL A 325 23.63 6.12 18.40
C VAL A 325 23.82 7.01 17.18
N HIS A 326 23.25 8.20 17.24
CA HIS A 326 23.29 9.20 16.18
C HIS A 326 23.87 10.51 16.72
N ASN A 327 24.68 11.20 15.92
CA ASN A 327 25.19 12.53 16.24
C ASN A 327 24.25 13.60 15.69
N GLY A 328 23.18 13.87 16.43
CA GLY A 328 22.16 14.87 16.11
C GLY A 328 20.89 14.65 16.92
N ALA A 329 19.83 15.39 16.60
CA ALA A 329 18.57 15.36 17.34
C ALA A 329 17.63 14.20 16.95
N ASP A 330 17.90 13.50 15.85
CA ASP A 330 17.03 12.47 15.29
C ASP A 330 17.81 11.32 14.61
N GLU A 331 17.08 10.31 14.12
CA GLU A 331 17.65 9.13 13.44
C GLU A 331 18.22 9.44 12.03
N LYS A 332 17.88 10.58 11.42
CA LYS A 332 18.41 10.98 10.11
C LYS A 332 19.84 11.50 10.24
N ALA A 333 20.22 11.93 11.44
CA ALA A 333 21.57 12.37 11.72
C ALA A 333 22.61 11.25 11.59
N LYS A 334 23.88 11.64 11.47
CA LYS A 334 25.00 10.72 11.23
C LYS A 334 25.05 9.63 12.31
N LYS A 335 24.85 8.38 11.90
CA LYS A 335 25.00 7.22 12.79
C LYS A 335 26.46 7.07 13.22
N LEU A 336 26.67 6.95 14.53
CA LEU A 336 27.98 6.66 15.12
C LEU A 336 28.23 5.15 15.15
N ARG A 337 29.50 4.77 15.08
CA ARG A 337 29.93 3.38 15.30
C ARG A 337 30.12 3.22 16.81
N MET A 338 29.31 2.35 17.41
CA MET A 338 29.50 1.88 18.79
C MET A 338 30.44 0.67 18.80
#